data_AF-A0A965Y0E4-F1
#
_entry.id   AF-A0A965Y0E4-F1
#
_cell.length_a   1.000
_cell.length_b   1.000
_cell.length_c   1.000
_cell.angle_alpha   90.00
_cell.angle_beta   90.00
_cell.angle_gamma   90.00
#
_symmetry.space_group_name_H-M   'P 1'
#
loop_
_entity.id
_entity.type
_entity.pdbx_description
1 polymer ?
#
loop_
_entity_poly.entity_id
_entity_poly.type
_entity_poly.pdbx_seq_one_letter_code
_entity_poly.pdbx_strand_id
1 'polypeptide(L)'
;MDTNQSDDYDKYRIRVPHYRYDFRISNVTHITPRLDFRGAFEAMSDPYFTRDFFSGLYSSNPQPATYASLEQQFDHFSASLYVRPKVNSFYSTVERLPGFRLDVHRQQILNTNFYYQGDLSTDYLKMDWVKFDYDTKNLPNQKLKNYSSFRLDTTHFLYFPLRFDWLTLVPRAGLKLTAYSNTSKKKVSSQDLATLFQAANLQNTTGMILNNYDDKGGAKLRFAGEIGFEASTKIYNSWQNVRSSFLALDGLRHVIRPYINYTLIPKPTVDRDHLYYFDDIDRIDEQNFVRLGLENRLQTRNGNIIREYLSMENYWDLHAKEQDGFNRIAATMGLFDDEMLDDLEALLIQADLGVNAATTVMDQIREQIRKTGDASSEAVLNHLRESLLQIIGPQMKLELRPGEPVVLLLVGVNGTGKTTTAGKLCARLNQEGHSVILGAADTFRAAAIEQLKAWGERTHTPVIAQQPGSDPAAVVFDTLHAAKARQANVVILDTAGRLHNKKNLMDELAKIRRIISREMPEARCETLLVIDATTGQNAVMQARAFHEVTEVTGLIVTKLDGNAKGGVAVAVTQETGLPLYLAGLGEKADDLQDFDPSLFVESLLPSSTGPGDA
;
A
#
# COMPACT_ATOMS: atom_id res chain seq x y z
N MET A 1 -6.72 -49.99 7.19
CA MET A 1 -6.64 -49.32 5.88
C MET A 1 -7.36 -48.00 6.06
N ASP A 2 -6.59 -46.93 6.18
CA ASP A 2 -6.97 -45.56 5.79
C ASP A 2 -5.67 -44.75 5.82
N THR A 3 -4.84 -45.04 4.81
CA THR A 3 -3.60 -44.33 4.52
C THR A 3 -3.90 -43.29 3.44
N ASN A 4 -4.60 -42.22 3.82
CA ASN A 4 -4.53 -40.95 3.10
C ASN A 4 -3.45 -40.10 3.77
N GLN A 5 -2.19 -40.44 3.50
CA GLN A 5 -1.10 -39.48 3.66
C GLN A 5 -1.24 -38.51 2.49
N SER A 6 -1.74 -37.30 2.74
CA SER A 6 -1.73 -36.24 1.75
C SER A 6 -0.31 -35.73 1.58
N ASP A 7 0.26 -35.96 0.40
CA ASP A 7 1.31 -35.21 -0.30
C ASP A 7 2.59 -34.78 0.44
N ASP A 8 3.67 -34.63 -0.32
CA ASP A 8 5.04 -34.30 0.13
C ASP A 8 5.20 -33.03 1.02
N TYR A 9 4.12 -32.31 1.31
CA TYR A 9 4.06 -31.16 2.23
C TYR A 9 4.10 -31.52 3.73
N ASP A 10 3.71 -32.73 4.13
CA ASP A 10 3.67 -33.13 5.54
C ASP A 10 5.06 -33.37 6.16
N LYS A 11 6.10 -33.58 5.34
CA LYS A 11 7.49 -33.79 5.81
C LYS A 11 8.12 -32.54 6.44
N TYR A 12 7.53 -31.36 6.25
CA TYR A 12 8.11 -30.08 6.67
C TYR A 12 7.18 -29.24 7.57
N ARG A 13 5.99 -29.75 7.91
CA ARG A 13 5.08 -29.05 8.83
C ARG A 13 5.49 -29.32 10.28
N ILE A 14 5.58 -28.25 11.08
CA ILE A 14 5.62 -28.37 12.54
C ILE A 14 4.36 -29.11 12.99
N ARG A 15 4.46 -29.90 14.07
CA ARG A 15 3.36 -30.71 14.60
C ARG A 15 2.07 -29.90 14.71
N VAL A 16 1.07 -30.27 13.91
CA VAL A 16 -0.27 -29.67 13.95
C VAL A 16 -1.08 -30.34 15.08
N PRO A 17 -1.67 -29.59 16.01
CA PRO A 17 -2.47 -30.17 17.09
C PRO A 17 -3.78 -30.78 16.54
N HIS A 18 -4.27 -31.84 17.21
CA HIS A 18 -5.52 -32.52 16.82
C HIS A 18 -6.75 -31.62 16.98
N TYR A 19 -6.76 -30.78 18.03
CA TYR A 19 -7.79 -29.76 18.25
C TYR A 19 -7.21 -28.40 17.87
N ARG A 20 -7.83 -27.74 16.88
CA ARG A 20 -7.37 -26.46 16.34
C ARG A 20 -8.40 -25.36 16.59
N TYR A 21 -7.93 -24.14 16.85
CA TYR A 21 -8.78 -22.99 17.18
C TYR A 21 -8.14 -21.65 16.78
N ASP A 22 -8.99 -20.66 16.54
CA ASP A 22 -8.67 -19.23 16.52
C ASP A 22 -9.70 -18.50 17.38
N PHE A 23 -9.24 -17.83 18.42
CA PHE A 23 -10.05 -16.99 19.29
C PHE A 23 -9.61 -15.54 19.15
N ARG A 24 -10.53 -14.69 18.69
CA ARG A 24 -10.29 -13.26 18.48
C ARG A 24 -11.33 -12.42 19.21
N ILE A 25 -10.85 -11.43 19.95
CA ILE A 25 -11.67 -10.34 20.50
C ILE A 25 -10.95 -9.03 20.23
N SER A 26 -11.67 -8.03 19.72
CA SER A 26 -11.12 -6.70 19.49
C SER A 26 -12.16 -5.65 19.85
N ASN A 27 -11.70 -4.52 20.37
CA ASN A 27 -12.58 -3.45 20.81
C ASN A 27 -11.89 -2.09 20.71
N VAL A 28 -12.68 -1.09 20.34
CA VAL A 28 -12.33 0.33 20.41
C VAL A 28 -13.42 1.03 21.19
N THR A 29 -13.07 1.55 22.37
CA THR A 29 -13.98 2.29 23.23
C THR A 29 -13.51 3.72 23.39
N HIS A 30 -14.33 4.67 22.94
CA HIS A 30 -14.18 6.08 23.29
C HIS A 30 -14.76 6.30 24.69
N ILE A 31 -13.90 6.28 25.73
CA ILE A 31 -14.32 6.44 27.13
C ILE A 31 -14.74 7.89 27.37
N THR A 32 -13.97 8.84 26.83
CA THR A 32 -14.30 10.27 26.78
C THR A 32 -13.89 10.83 25.42
N PRO A 33 -14.26 12.07 25.04
CA PRO A 33 -13.80 12.70 23.80
C PRO A 33 -12.27 12.83 23.66
N ARG A 34 -11.52 12.63 24.75
CA ARG A 34 -10.06 12.72 24.81
C ARG A 34 -9.40 11.46 25.38
N LEU A 35 -10.16 10.39 25.64
CA LEU A 35 -9.65 9.14 26.22
C LEU A 35 -10.17 7.94 25.44
N ASP A 36 -9.26 7.27 24.76
CA ASP A 36 -9.53 6.09 23.95
C ASP A 36 -8.91 4.86 24.59
N PHE A 37 -9.68 3.78 24.66
CA PHE A 37 -9.17 2.44 24.89
C PHE A 37 -9.24 1.64 23.58
N ARG A 38 -8.13 0.99 23.20
CA ARG A 38 -8.07 0.09 22.04
C ARG A 38 -7.43 -1.20 22.46
N GLY A 39 -7.98 -2.32 22.03
CA GLY A 39 -7.37 -3.61 22.32
C GLY A 39 -7.78 -4.68 21.34
N ALA A 40 -6.86 -5.61 21.12
CA ALA A 40 -7.10 -6.84 20.40
C ALA A 40 -6.41 -7.98 21.15
N PHE A 41 -7.10 -9.09 21.33
CA PHE A 41 -6.55 -10.33 21.82
C PHE A 41 -6.84 -11.43 20.80
N GLU A 42 -5.80 -12.15 20.44
CA GLU A 42 -5.87 -13.21 19.45
C GLU A 42 -4.99 -14.40 19.87
N ALA A 43 -5.64 -15.54 20.05
CA ALA A 43 -5.01 -16.80 20.44
C ALA A 43 -5.34 -17.88 19.41
N MET A 44 -4.30 -18.48 18.87
CA MET A 44 -4.39 -19.47 17.80
C MET A 44 -3.69 -20.76 18.20
N SER A 45 -4.22 -21.90 17.74
CA SER A 45 -3.67 -23.22 18.07
C SER A 45 -2.30 -23.48 17.44
N ASP A 46 -2.08 -22.96 16.22
CA ASP A 46 -0.91 -23.25 15.40
C ASP A 46 -0.72 -22.18 14.31
N PRO A 47 0.49 -22.00 13.74
CA PRO A 47 0.78 -20.96 12.75
C PRO A 47 0.08 -21.18 11.41
N TYR A 48 -0.42 -22.38 11.16
CA TYR A 48 -1.07 -22.74 9.91
C TYR A 48 -2.58 -22.62 9.98
N PHE A 49 -3.18 -22.38 11.15
CA PHE A 49 -4.64 -22.38 11.32
C PHE A 49 -5.31 -21.39 10.38
N THR A 50 -4.87 -20.13 10.43
CA THR A 50 -5.39 -19.08 9.56
C THR A 50 -5.07 -19.37 8.10
N ARG A 51 -3.90 -19.94 7.79
CA ARG A 51 -3.57 -20.31 6.40
C ARG A 51 -4.48 -21.40 5.85
N ASP A 52 -4.70 -22.45 6.62
CA ASP A 52 -5.39 -23.67 6.20
C ASP A 52 -6.92 -23.48 6.17
N PHE A 53 -7.49 -22.67 7.07
CA PHE A 53 -8.94 -22.47 7.18
C PHE A 53 -9.42 -21.07 6.76
N PHE A 54 -8.54 -20.06 6.75
CA PHE A 54 -8.89 -18.66 6.53
C PHE A 54 -7.84 -17.93 5.69
N SER A 55 -7.52 -18.46 4.51
CA SER A 55 -6.44 -17.96 3.64
C SER A 55 -6.46 -16.43 3.42
N GLY A 56 -7.64 -15.81 3.31
CA GLY A 56 -7.78 -14.36 3.22
C GLY A 56 -7.35 -13.57 4.48
N LEU A 57 -7.59 -14.13 5.68
CA LEU A 57 -7.07 -13.55 6.92
C LEU A 57 -5.55 -13.72 7.00
N TYR A 58 -5.03 -14.87 6.59
CA TYR A 58 -3.58 -15.11 6.55
C TYR A 58 -2.86 -14.16 5.58
N SER A 59 -3.45 -13.87 4.41
CA SER A 59 -2.87 -12.91 3.45
C SER A 59 -2.89 -11.45 3.93
N SER A 60 -3.88 -11.06 4.75
CA SER A 60 -4.04 -9.66 5.21
C SER A 60 -3.30 -9.37 6.51
N ASN A 61 -3.24 -10.34 7.42
CA ASN A 61 -2.54 -10.22 8.69
C ASN A 61 -2.03 -11.60 9.13
N PRO A 62 -0.90 -12.07 8.59
CA PRO A 62 -0.37 -13.40 8.90
C PRO A 62 0.12 -13.54 10.34
N GLN A 63 0.37 -12.42 11.04
CA GLN A 63 0.89 -12.36 12.41
C GLN A 63 0.11 -11.33 13.25
N PRO A 64 -1.14 -11.64 13.61
CA PRO A 64 -1.97 -10.74 14.38
C PRO A 64 -1.36 -10.45 15.75
N ALA A 65 -1.28 -9.16 16.09
CA ALA A 65 -0.75 -8.71 17.37
C ALA A 65 -1.84 -8.71 18.44
N THR A 66 -1.53 -9.31 19.60
CA THR A 66 -2.29 -9.01 20.83
C THR A 66 -1.75 -7.73 21.43
N TYR A 67 -2.62 -6.76 21.68
CA TYR A 67 -2.26 -5.51 22.31
C TYR A 67 -3.44 -4.90 23.09
N ALA A 68 -3.11 -4.04 24.03
CA ALA A 68 -4.06 -3.13 24.65
C ALA A 68 -3.39 -1.77 24.84
N SER A 69 -4.12 -0.70 24.57
CA SER A 69 -3.64 0.67 24.73
C SER A 69 -4.73 1.56 25.30
N LEU A 70 -4.30 2.49 26.16
CA LEU A 70 -5.09 3.58 26.68
C LEU A 70 -4.40 4.87 26.25
N GLU A 71 -5.10 5.70 25.47
CA GLU A 71 -4.57 6.93 24.89
C GLU A 71 -5.37 8.13 25.40
N GLN A 72 -4.68 9.07 26.04
CA GLN A 72 -5.23 10.33 26.53
C GLN A 72 -4.67 11.48 25.72
N GLN A 73 -5.56 12.27 25.12
CA GLN A 73 -5.22 13.50 24.42
C GLN A 73 -5.37 14.71 25.35
N PHE A 74 -4.37 15.59 25.34
CA PHE A 74 -4.40 16.90 25.99
C PHE A 74 -4.24 17.98 24.93
N ASP A 75 -4.33 19.25 25.32
CA ASP A 75 -4.29 20.36 24.36
C ASP A 75 -2.92 20.52 23.67
N HIS A 76 -1.85 20.04 24.31
CA HIS A 76 -0.47 20.26 23.86
C HIS A 76 0.39 18.99 23.82
N PHE A 77 -0.13 17.87 24.29
CA PHE A 77 0.56 16.58 24.26
C PHE A 77 -0.45 15.42 24.27
N SER A 78 0.00 14.24 23.88
CA SER A 78 -0.72 12.99 24.09
C SER A 78 0.10 12.09 25.01
N ALA A 79 -0.59 11.25 25.77
CA ALA A 79 0.01 10.22 26.59
C ALA A 79 -0.67 8.88 26.31
N SER A 80 0.12 7.83 26.19
CA SER A 80 -0.38 6.47 25.97
C SER A 80 0.30 5.48 26.89
N LEU A 81 -0.51 4.58 27.45
CA LEU A 81 -0.06 3.40 28.16
C LEU A 81 -0.46 2.20 27.31
N TYR A 82 0.48 1.32 26.97
CA TYR A 82 0.19 0.18 26.12
C TYR A 82 0.95 -1.07 26.53
N VAL A 83 0.42 -2.21 26.11
CA VAL A 83 1.03 -3.52 26.25
C VAL A 83 0.88 -4.28 24.95
N ARG A 84 1.91 -5.06 24.59
CA ARG A 84 1.90 -5.96 23.44
C ARG A 84 2.53 -7.29 23.83
N PRO A 85 1.79 -8.18 24.53
CA PRO A 85 2.29 -9.50 24.91
C PRO A 85 2.40 -10.44 23.71
N LYS A 86 3.30 -11.43 23.79
CA LYS A 86 3.34 -12.56 22.85
C LYS A 86 2.39 -13.65 23.33
N VAL A 87 1.21 -13.74 22.71
CA VAL A 87 0.24 -14.82 22.97
C VAL A 87 0.55 -16.07 22.15
N ASN A 88 0.90 -15.89 20.87
CA ASN A 88 1.15 -16.98 19.93
C ASN A 88 2.67 -17.26 19.85
N SER A 89 3.11 -18.43 20.32
CA SER A 89 4.55 -18.75 20.48
C SER A 89 5.30 -19.01 19.17
N PHE A 90 4.55 -19.22 18.09
CA PHE A 90 5.05 -19.60 16.78
C PHE A 90 5.37 -18.42 15.85
N TYR A 91 5.30 -17.18 16.37
CA TYR A 91 5.82 -15.98 15.68
C TYR A 91 6.95 -15.35 16.47
N SER A 92 7.90 -14.77 15.74
CA SER A 92 8.90 -13.90 16.33
C SER A 92 8.30 -12.50 16.45
N THR A 93 8.25 -11.98 17.67
CA THR A 93 7.70 -10.64 17.93
C THR A 93 8.44 -10.01 19.09
N VAL A 94 8.46 -8.68 19.10
CA VAL A 94 8.95 -7.89 20.23
C VAL A 94 7.78 -7.62 21.17
N GLU A 95 7.85 -8.25 22.34
CA GLU A 95 6.94 -7.98 23.44
C GLU A 95 7.23 -6.61 24.07
N ARG A 96 6.18 -5.88 24.42
CA ARG A 96 6.26 -4.60 25.14
C ARG A 96 5.40 -4.66 26.41
N LEU A 97 6.02 -4.78 27.58
CA LEU A 97 5.31 -5.11 28.84
C LEU A 97 5.93 -4.44 30.08
N PRO A 98 5.44 -3.27 30.55
CA PRO A 98 4.55 -2.32 29.87
C PRO A 98 5.32 -1.35 28.98
N GLY A 99 4.59 -0.61 28.15
CA GLY A 99 5.07 0.54 27.39
C GLY A 99 4.30 1.81 27.78
N PHE A 100 5.03 2.91 27.89
CA PHE A 100 4.46 4.25 28.08
C PHE A 100 5.06 5.18 27.04
N ARG A 101 4.25 6.06 26.46
CA ARG A 101 4.70 7.06 25.50
C ARG A 101 4.00 8.39 25.74
N LEU A 102 4.76 9.47 25.63
CA LEU A 102 4.30 10.84 25.70
C LEU A 102 4.81 11.58 24.47
N ASP A 103 3.91 12.18 23.70
CA ASP A 103 4.24 12.95 22.50
C ASP A 103 3.83 14.42 22.72
N VAL A 104 4.80 15.33 22.70
CA VAL A 104 4.59 16.77 22.79
C VAL A 104 4.55 17.37 21.39
N HIS A 105 3.39 17.91 21.01
CA HIS A 105 3.22 18.56 19.71
C HIS A 105 4.04 19.86 19.63
N ARG A 106 4.38 20.25 18.40
CA ARG A 106 5.15 21.47 18.16
C ARG A 106 4.42 22.69 18.70
N GLN A 107 5.01 23.37 19.67
CA GLN A 107 4.42 24.53 20.33
C GLN A 107 5.46 25.62 20.62
N GLN A 108 5.00 26.87 20.67
CA GLN A 108 5.85 28.02 20.92
C GLN A 108 6.28 28.08 22.39
N ILE A 109 7.56 28.39 22.64
CA ILE A 109 8.11 28.47 23.99
C ILE A 109 8.09 29.92 24.48
N LEU A 110 7.43 30.21 25.60
CA LEU A 110 7.55 31.45 26.39
C LEU A 110 7.53 32.75 25.56
N ASN A 111 6.63 32.87 24.57
CA ASN A 111 6.52 34.00 23.64
C ASN A 111 7.81 34.34 22.86
N THR A 112 8.76 33.40 22.78
CA THR A 112 9.95 33.51 21.93
C THR A 112 9.65 33.00 20.51
N ASN A 113 10.56 33.20 19.57
CA ASN A 113 10.48 32.59 18.24
C ASN A 113 10.90 31.11 18.21
N PHE A 114 11.11 30.48 19.36
CA PHE A 114 11.44 29.06 19.44
C PHE A 114 10.19 28.21 19.55
N TYR A 115 10.19 27.11 18.82
CA TYR A 115 9.18 26.06 18.93
C TYR A 115 9.84 24.78 19.42
N TYR A 116 9.20 24.12 20.39
CA TYR A 116 9.63 22.84 20.92
C TYR A 116 8.68 21.74 20.46
N GLN A 117 9.26 20.60 20.10
CA GLN A 117 8.56 19.33 19.87
C GLN A 117 9.38 18.24 20.54
N GLY A 118 8.73 17.21 21.07
CA GLY A 118 9.48 16.09 21.62
C GLY A 118 8.63 14.87 21.88
N ASP A 119 9.30 13.77 22.19
CA ASP A 119 8.69 12.53 22.61
C ASP A 119 9.50 11.89 23.74
N LEU A 120 8.82 11.04 24.50
CA LEU A 120 9.39 10.19 25.53
C LEU A 120 8.68 8.85 25.45
N SER A 121 9.42 7.76 25.36
CA SER A 121 8.90 6.42 25.59
C SER A 121 9.72 5.64 26.60
N THR A 122 9.05 4.78 27.35
CA THR A 122 9.68 3.81 28.24
C THR A 122 9.03 2.45 28.00
N ASP A 123 9.84 1.47 27.64
CA ASP A 123 9.38 0.13 27.28
C ASP A 123 10.26 -0.92 27.95
N TYR A 124 9.64 -1.96 28.51
CA TYR A 124 10.35 -3.22 28.70
C TYR A 124 10.18 -4.08 27.45
N LEU A 125 11.28 -4.24 26.70
CA LEU A 125 11.31 -4.91 25.41
C LEU A 125 11.89 -6.31 25.56
N LYS A 126 11.23 -7.28 24.93
CA LYS A 126 11.74 -8.66 24.87
C LYS A 126 11.55 -9.21 23.47
N MET A 127 12.66 -9.54 22.81
CA MET A 127 12.66 -10.33 21.58
C MET A 127 12.52 -11.79 21.97
N ASP A 128 11.35 -12.35 21.71
CA ASP A 128 11.08 -13.77 21.89
C ASP A 128 10.97 -14.41 20.50
N TRP A 129 12.02 -15.10 20.09
CA TRP A 129 12.09 -15.80 18.81
C TRP A 129 11.11 -16.97 18.78
N VAL A 130 10.71 -17.38 17.58
CA VAL A 130 9.89 -18.58 17.36
C VAL A 130 10.50 -19.80 18.05
N LYS A 131 9.65 -20.59 18.71
CA LYS A 131 10.03 -21.90 19.26
C LYS A 131 9.59 -22.97 18.29
N PHE A 132 10.55 -23.62 17.64
CA PHE A 132 10.26 -24.75 16.78
C PHE A 132 10.21 -26.07 17.59
N ASP A 133 9.13 -26.83 17.43
CA ASP A 133 9.03 -28.22 17.90
C ASP A 133 9.13 -29.13 16.67
N TYR A 134 10.36 -29.43 16.23
CA TYR A 134 10.65 -30.27 15.05
C TYR A 134 10.87 -31.73 15.45
N ASP A 135 10.50 -32.68 14.58
CA ASP A 135 11.02 -34.06 14.64
C ASP A 135 12.48 -34.05 14.15
N THR A 136 13.42 -34.21 15.09
CA THR A 136 14.82 -33.77 15.01
C THR A 136 15.73 -34.68 14.21
N LYS A 137 15.57 -34.79 12.88
CA LYS A 137 16.52 -35.56 12.06
C LYS A 137 17.49 -34.74 11.20
N ASN A 138 17.18 -33.51 10.77
CA ASN A 138 18.05 -32.77 9.83
C ASN A 138 18.00 -31.23 9.98
N LEU A 139 18.44 -30.65 11.10
CA LEU A 139 18.59 -29.17 11.22
C LEU A 139 19.85 -28.78 12.02
N PRO A 140 20.45 -27.60 11.73
CA PRO A 140 21.74 -27.17 12.29
C PRO A 140 21.69 -26.99 13.82
N ASN A 141 22.83 -27.27 14.45
CA ASN A 141 23.03 -27.38 15.90
C ASN A 141 22.85 -26.08 16.75
N GLN A 142 22.34 -24.96 16.21
CA GLN A 142 22.28 -23.68 16.94
C GLN A 142 20.88 -23.08 17.00
N LYS A 143 20.40 -22.79 18.22
CA LYS A 143 19.09 -22.17 18.50
C LYS A 143 19.20 -20.64 18.56
N LEU A 144 18.16 -19.94 18.11
CA LEU A 144 18.00 -18.50 18.32
C LEU A 144 17.94 -18.17 19.81
N LYS A 145 18.68 -17.13 20.23
CA LYS A 145 18.72 -16.68 21.62
C LYS A 145 17.82 -15.46 21.81
N ASN A 146 16.88 -15.57 22.74
CA ASN A 146 16.05 -14.45 23.17
C ASN A 146 16.89 -13.43 23.93
N TYR A 147 16.51 -12.16 23.84
CA TYR A 147 17.13 -11.06 24.57
C TYR A 147 16.08 -10.02 24.98
N SER A 148 16.39 -9.26 26.02
CA SER A 148 15.50 -8.22 26.54
C SER A 148 16.28 -7.02 27.05
N SER A 149 15.62 -5.87 27.07
CA SER A 149 16.16 -4.63 27.61
C SER A 149 15.03 -3.72 28.03
N PHE A 150 15.17 -3.06 29.18
CA PHE A 150 14.39 -1.86 29.45
C PHE A 150 14.99 -0.72 28.62
N ARG A 151 14.15 -0.05 27.85
CA ARG A 151 14.52 1.08 27.00
C ARG A 151 13.78 2.33 27.44
N LEU A 152 14.53 3.40 27.69
CA LEU A 152 14.01 4.76 27.74
C LEU A 152 14.49 5.48 26.49
N ASP A 153 13.58 6.02 25.69
CA ASP A 153 13.88 6.78 24.49
C ASP A 153 13.26 8.17 24.63
N THR A 154 14.02 9.22 24.33
CA THR A 154 13.46 10.58 24.31
C THR A 154 14.09 11.40 23.21
N THR A 155 13.23 12.15 22.51
CA THR A 155 13.61 13.02 21.42
C THR A 155 13.18 14.44 21.72
N HIS A 156 14.07 15.41 21.50
CA HIS A 156 13.82 16.83 21.72
C HIS A 156 14.24 17.62 20.50
N PHE A 157 13.31 18.34 19.88
CA PHE A 157 13.56 19.24 18.76
C PHE A 157 13.22 20.68 19.11
N LEU A 158 14.12 21.57 18.69
CA LEU A 158 13.92 23.02 18.67
C LEU A 158 13.89 23.51 17.23
N TYR A 159 12.92 24.35 16.92
CA TYR A 159 12.77 25.00 15.61
C TYR A 159 12.78 26.51 15.78
N PHE A 160 13.38 27.21 14.82
CA PHE A 160 13.47 28.67 14.83
C PHE A 160 12.97 29.27 13.50
N PRO A 161 11.65 29.31 13.26
CA PRO A 161 11.11 29.80 12.00
C PRO A 161 11.43 31.28 11.75
N LEU A 162 12.20 31.53 10.69
CA LEU A 162 12.51 32.84 10.11
C LEU A 162 11.64 33.05 8.87
N ARG A 163 10.79 34.08 8.90
CA ARG A 163 9.90 34.42 7.79
C ARG A 163 10.38 35.72 7.14
N PHE A 164 10.84 35.60 5.90
CA PHE A 164 11.12 36.69 4.98
C PHE A 164 9.99 36.80 3.95
N ASP A 165 9.89 37.92 3.24
CA ASP A 165 8.79 38.18 2.30
C ASP A 165 8.61 37.09 1.23
N TRP A 166 9.72 36.53 0.75
CA TRP A 166 9.74 35.50 -0.30
C TRP A 166 10.25 34.13 0.17
N LEU A 167 10.76 34.02 1.40
CA LEU A 167 11.44 32.83 1.90
C LEU A 167 11.01 32.52 3.34
N THR A 168 10.63 31.28 3.61
CA THR A 168 10.53 30.75 4.97
C THR A 168 11.70 29.82 5.20
N LEU A 169 12.53 30.12 6.20
CA LEU A 169 13.65 29.28 6.63
C LEU A 169 13.36 28.80 8.06
N VAL A 170 13.42 27.50 8.29
CA VAL A 170 13.19 26.87 9.60
C VAL A 170 14.41 26.03 9.94
N PRO A 171 15.46 26.63 10.52
CA PRO A 171 16.53 25.87 11.14
C PRO A 171 15.95 25.03 12.28
N ARG A 172 16.49 23.82 12.43
CA ARG A 172 16.09 22.87 13.45
C ARG A 172 17.30 22.17 14.05
N ALA A 173 17.24 21.94 15.35
CA ALA A 173 18.20 21.15 16.09
C ALA A 173 17.46 20.13 16.95
N GLY A 174 17.87 18.88 16.85
CA GLY A 174 17.31 17.73 17.53
C GLY A 174 18.37 17.02 18.37
N LEU A 175 17.94 16.50 19.49
CA LEU A 175 18.72 15.58 20.32
C LEU A 175 17.85 14.37 20.65
N LYS A 176 18.39 13.18 20.37
CA LYS A 176 17.80 11.92 20.75
C LYS A 176 18.70 11.19 21.74
N LEU A 177 18.09 10.75 22.84
CA LEU A 177 18.75 10.01 23.91
C LEU A 177 18.02 8.69 24.11
N THR A 178 18.76 7.60 23.98
CA THR A 178 18.21 6.25 24.18
C THR A 178 19.06 5.51 25.20
N ALA A 179 18.45 5.15 26.33
CA ALA A 179 19.07 4.38 27.39
C ALA A 179 18.58 2.93 27.37
N TYR A 180 19.50 1.98 27.40
CA TYR A 180 19.23 0.55 27.44
C TYR A 180 19.76 -0.01 28.76
N SER A 181 18.96 -0.82 29.46
CA SER A 181 19.43 -1.50 30.68
C SER A 181 20.39 -2.65 30.37
N ASN A 182 20.25 -3.27 29.20
CA ASN A 182 21.13 -4.35 28.73
C ASN A 182 21.31 -4.31 27.21
N THR A 183 22.45 -4.78 26.72
CA THR A 183 22.84 -4.79 25.29
C THR A 183 23.81 -5.95 25.01
N SER A 184 24.26 -6.06 23.75
CA SER A 184 25.28 -7.04 23.34
C SER A 184 26.69 -6.45 23.38
N LYS A 185 27.66 -7.27 23.81
CA LYS A 185 29.08 -6.98 23.59
C LYS A 185 29.51 -7.41 22.18
N LYS A 186 29.00 -8.56 21.71
CA LYS A 186 29.19 -9.08 20.36
C LYS A 186 28.53 -8.16 19.34
N LYS A 187 29.29 -7.85 18.29
CA LYS A 187 28.80 -7.13 17.12
C LYS A 187 27.85 -8.03 16.33
N VAL A 188 26.65 -7.54 16.04
CA VAL A 188 25.69 -8.17 15.13
C VAL A 188 25.38 -7.12 14.07
N SER A 189 25.88 -7.37 12.86
CA SER A 189 25.67 -6.50 11.70
C SER A 189 24.23 -6.61 11.18
N SER A 190 23.88 -5.74 10.23
CA SER A 190 22.60 -5.85 9.50
C SER A 190 22.45 -7.21 8.80
N GLN A 191 23.55 -7.78 8.29
CA GLN A 191 23.53 -9.08 7.62
C GLN A 191 23.34 -10.25 8.60
N ASP A 192 23.95 -10.15 9.78
CA ASP A 192 23.70 -11.09 10.88
C ASP A 192 22.23 -11.02 11.33
N LEU A 193 21.66 -9.81 11.45
CA LEU A 193 20.25 -9.61 11.78
C LEU A 193 19.32 -10.24 10.74
N ALA A 194 19.58 -10.04 9.45
CA ALA A 194 18.83 -10.66 8.37
C ALA A 194 18.86 -12.19 8.49
N THR A 195 20.04 -12.76 8.75
CA THR A 195 20.21 -14.21 8.99
C THR A 195 19.38 -14.71 10.19
N LEU A 196 19.33 -13.94 11.29
CA LEU A 196 18.50 -14.28 12.46
C LEU A 196 16.99 -14.28 12.11
N PHE A 197 16.51 -13.32 11.31
CA PHE A 197 15.12 -13.27 10.86
C PHE A 197 14.78 -14.38 9.87
N GLN A 198 15.69 -14.70 8.93
CA GLN A 198 15.54 -15.84 8.03
C GLN A 198 15.47 -17.16 8.80
N ALA A 199 16.31 -17.33 9.83
CA ALA A 199 16.27 -18.49 10.72
C ALA A 199 15.02 -18.58 11.59
N ALA A 200 14.29 -17.48 11.74
CA ALA A 200 13.01 -17.43 12.42
C ALA A 200 11.81 -17.72 11.51
N ASN A 201 12.03 -17.91 10.20
CA ASN A 201 10.98 -18.25 9.26
C ASN A 201 10.62 -19.74 9.36
N LEU A 202 9.34 -20.03 9.61
CA LEU A 202 8.78 -21.39 9.74
C LEU A 202 8.99 -22.28 8.51
N GLN A 203 9.14 -21.68 7.33
CA GLN A 203 9.33 -22.39 6.06
C GLN A 203 10.81 -22.61 5.73
N ASN A 204 11.72 -21.96 6.46
CA ASN A 204 13.14 -22.09 6.22
C ASN A 204 13.67 -23.36 6.88
N THR A 205 14.10 -24.31 6.06
CA THR A 205 14.63 -25.62 6.48
C THR A 205 16.15 -25.71 6.31
N THR A 206 16.81 -24.62 5.90
CA THR A 206 18.22 -24.61 5.55
C THR A 206 19.11 -24.41 6.78
N GLY A 207 20.29 -25.03 6.75
CA GLY A 207 21.28 -24.88 7.81
C GLY A 207 22.00 -23.53 7.76
N MET A 208 21.68 -22.59 8.66
CA MET A 208 22.35 -21.28 8.74
C MET A 208 23.32 -21.18 9.92
N ILE A 209 24.40 -20.41 9.74
CA ILE A 209 25.32 -20.05 10.82
C ILE A 209 24.74 -18.83 11.54
N LEU A 210 24.32 -19.00 12.80
CA LEU A 210 23.62 -17.95 13.54
C LEU A 210 24.57 -17.11 14.39
N ASN A 211 24.73 -15.84 14.02
CA ASN A 211 25.41 -14.86 14.86
C ASN A 211 24.45 -14.21 15.87
N ASN A 212 24.10 -14.94 16.93
CA ASN A 212 23.23 -14.42 17.98
C ASN A 212 23.90 -13.32 18.82
N TYR A 213 23.10 -12.35 19.24
CA TYR A 213 23.43 -11.41 20.31
C TYR A 213 23.85 -12.11 21.61
N ASP A 214 24.76 -11.49 22.35
CA ASP A 214 25.10 -11.92 23.72
C ASP A 214 24.41 -11.06 24.78
N ASP A 215 24.42 -11.54 26.02
CA ASP A 215 23.86 -10.90 27.21
C ASP A 215 24.91 -10.17 28.06
N LYS A 216 26.06 -9.83 27.46
CA LYS A 216 27.26 -9.35 28.17
C LYS A 216 27.58 -7.87 27.89
N GLY A 217 26.77 -7.17 27.11
CA GLY A 217 27.00 -5.76 26.75
C GLY A 217 26.61 -4.76 27.83
N GLY A 218 25.76 -5.16 28.79
CA GLY A 218 25.34 -4.30 29.90
C GLY A 218 24.57 -3.05 29.46
N ALA A 219 24.40 -2.11 30.39
CA ALA A 219 23.68 -0.86 30.13
C ALA A 219 24.45 0.06 29.18
N LYS A 220 23.76 0.69 28.24
CA LYS A 220 24.33 1.67 27.31
C LYS A 220 23.44 2.89 27.19
N LEU A 221 24.07 4.05 27.04
CA LEU A 221 23.42 5.31 26.75
C LEU A 221 23.87 5.79 25.37
N ARG A 222 22.91 5.94 24.46
CA ARG A 222 23.12 6.38 23.09
C ARG A 222 22.65 7.81 22.93
N PHE A 223 23.50 8.64 22.33
CA PHE A 223 23.15 9.98 21.89
C PHE A 223 23.22 10.04 20.37
N ALA A 224 22.18 10.59 19.75
CA ALA A 224 22.17 10.95 18.34
C ALA A 224 21.70 12.40 18.21
N GLY A 225 22.53 13.25 17.61
CA GLY A 225 22.17 14.63 17.32
C GLY A 225 21.60 14.74 15.92
N GLU A 226 20.73 15.71 15.70
CA GLU A 226 20.24 16.06 14.38
C GLU A 226 20.31 17.58 14.21
N ILE A 227 20.89 18.04 13.11
CA ILE A 227 20.83 19.45 12.72
C ILE A 227 20.38 19.54 11.28
N GLY A 228 19.59 20.55 10.99
CA GLY A 228 19.03 20.70 9.66
C GLY A 228 18.30 22.01 9.50
N PHE A 229 17.76 22.21 8.31
CA PHE A 229 16.85 23.31 8.05
C PHE A 229 15.88 22.95 6.93
N GLU A 230 14.68 23.49 7.01
CA GLU A 230 13.74 23.52 5.90
C GLU A 230 13.71 24.95 5.36
N ALA A 231 13.96 25.13 4.06
CA ALA A 231 13.73 26.41 3.41
C ALA A 231 12.70 26.24 2.31
N SER A 232 11.72 27.13 2.23
CA SER A 232 10.69 27.07 1.20
C SER A 232 10.28 28.46 0.74
N THR A 233 9.96 28.59 -0.54
CA THR A 233 9.33 29.78 -1.10
C THR A 233 7.90 29.45 -1.49
N LYS A 234 7.03 30.45 -1.52
CA LYS A 234 5.64 30.28 -1.91
C LYS A 234 5.34 31.23 -3.06
N ILE A 235 5.18 30.67 -4.24
CA ILE A 235 4.78 31.37 -5.44
C ILE A 235 3.32 31.03 -5.67
N TYR A 236 2.48 32.03 -5.95
CA TYR A 236 1.10 31.75 -6.28
C TYR A 236 0.57 32.68 -7.34
N ASN A 237 -0.36 32.18 -8.13
CA ASN A 237 -1.19 33.00 -9.02
C ASN A 237 -2.66 32.70 -8.73
N SER A 238 -3.51 33.72 -8.82
CA SER A 238 -4.94 33.62 -8.50
C SER A 238 -5.80 34.21 -9.60
N TRP A 239 -6.69 33.40 -10.14
CA TRP A 239 -7.64 33.76 -11.19
C TRP A 239 -9.06 33.79 -10.60
N GLN A 240 -9.51 34.99 -10.22
CA GLN A 240 -10.85 35.18 -9.62
C GLN A 240 -12.00 34.90 -10.59
N ASN A 241 -11.74 35.02 -11.89
CA ASN A 241 -12.75 34.90 -12.95
C ASN A 241 -13.04 33.44 -13.35
N VAL A 242 -12.21 32.49 -12.89
CA VAL A 242 -12.42 31.07 -13.16
C VAL A 242 -13.53 30.57 -12.25
N ARG A 243 -14.74 30.48 -12.77
CA ARG A 243 -15.91 29.96 -12.05
C ARG A 243 -16.53 28.82 -12.84
N SER A 244 -16.87 27.75 -12.14
CA SER A 244 -17.58 26.62 -12.73
C SER A 244 -18.41 25.98 -11.64
N SER A 245 -19.73 26.09 -11.75
CA SER A 245 -20.66 25.36 -10.88
C SER A 245 -20.47 23.85 -11.03
N PHE A 246 -20.16 23.38 -12.25
CA PHE A 246 -19.90 21.97 -12.56
C PHE A 246 -18.67 21.42 -11.84
N LEU A 247 -17.55 22.15 -11.84
CA LEU A 247 -16.31 21.75 -11.16
C LEU A 247 -16.24 22.23 -9.71
N ALA A 248 -17.32 22.82 -9.19
CA ALA A 248 -17.34 23.53 -7.90
C ALA A 248 -16.17 24.52 -7.73
N LEU A 249 -15.82 25.21 -8.82
CA LEU A 249 -14.78 26.24 -8.86
C LEU A 249 -15.39 27.62 -8.63
N ASP A 250 -14.88 28.34 -7.64
CA ASP A 250 -15.18 29.76 -7.39
C ASP A 250 -13.87 30.52 -7.21
N GLY A 251 -13.26 30.87 -8.34
CA GLY A 251 -11.88 31.31 -8.40
C GLY A 251 -10.91 30.15 -8.30
N LEU A 252 -9.78 30.28 -8.98
CA LEU A 252 -8.71 29.28 -8.97
C LEU A 252 -7.43 29.91 -8.44
N ARG A 253 -6.68 29.21 -7.60
CA ARG A 253 -5.35 29.61 -7.13
C ARG A 253 -4.39 28.45 -7.31
N HIS A 254 -3.34 28.66 -8.10
CA HIS A 254 -2.21 27.72 -8.15
C HIS A 254 -1.13 28.22 -7.21
N VAL A 255 -0.70 27.36 -6.30
CA VAL A 255 0.38 27.59 -5.34
C VAL A 255 1.49 26.62 -5.70
N ILE A 256 2.67 27.16 -5.97
CA ILE A 256 3.91 26.41 -6.17
C ILE A 256 4.80 26.68 -4.95
N ARG A 257 5.25 25.63 -4.29
CA ARG A 257 6.12 25.67 -3.14
C ARG A 257 7.38 24.83 -3.40
N PRO A 258 8.41 25.41 -4.03
CA PRO A 258 9.75 24.85 -3.99
C PRO A 258 10.24 24.84 -2.55
N TYR A 259 10.87 23.74 -2.15
CA TYR A 259 11.50 23.60 -0.85
C TYR A 259 12.81 22.83 -0.93
N ILE A 260 13.67 23.08 0.06
CA ILE A 260 14.88 22.34 0.34
C ILE A 260 14.84 21.95 1.82
N ASN A 261 15.17 20.70 2.12
CA ASN A 261 15.33 20.22 3.48
C ASN A 261 16.70 19.58 3.64
N TYR A 262 17.57 20.19 4.43
CA TYR A 262 18.87 19.63 4.77
C TYR A 262 18.79 18.91 6.11
N THR A 263 19.32 17.69 6.18
CA THR A 263 19.37 16.90 7.41
C THR A 263 20.77 16.30 7.58
N LEU A 264 21.38 16.56 8.74
CA LEU A 264 22.64 15.98 9.18
C LEU A 264 22.43 15.33 10.55
N ILE A 265 22.61 14.02 10.58
CA ILE A 265 22.70 13.20 11.77
C ILE A 265 24.15 12.71 11.85
N PRO A 266 24.99 13.27 12.73
CA PRO A 266 26.34 12.76 12.96
C PRO A 266 26.31 11.32 13.50
N LYS A 267 27.43 10.61 13.39
CA LYS A 267 27.56 9.25 13.94
C LYS A 267 27.14 9.20 15.42
N PRO A 268 26.16 8.35 15.79
CA PRO A 268 25.73 8.22 17.18
C PRO A 268 26.85 7.75 18.10
N THR A 269 26.78 8.08 19.40
CA THR A 269 27.82 7.72 20.38
C THR A 269 27.98 6.20 20.57
N VAL A 270 26.92 5.45 20.28
CA VAL A 270 26.92 3.99 20.26
C VAL A 270 26.45 3.55 18.88
N ASP A 271 27.25 2.71 18.25
CA ASP A 271 26.98 2.11 16.96
C ASP A 271 25.84 1.07 17.05
N ARG A 272 24.98 1.02 16.04
CA ARG A 272 23.79 0.14 16.01
C ARG A 272 24.15 -1.34 16.12
N ASP A 273 25.31 -1.73 15.61
CA ASP A 273 25.74 -3.14 15.58
C ASP A 273 26.07 -3.69 16.98
N HIS A 274 26.14 -2.82 18.00
CA HIS A 274 26.35 -3.17 19.40
C HIS A 274 25.10 -3.02 20.27
N LEU A 275 23.95 -2.74 19.65
CA LEU A 275 22.65 -2.65 20.29
C LEU A 275 21.80 -3.86 19.91
N TYR A 276 20.90 -4.25 20.80
CA TYR A 276 19.85 -5.19 20.44
C TYR A 276 18.90 -4.52 19.45
N TYR A 277 18.41 -5.30 18.48
CA TYR A 277 17.40 -4.84 17.55
C TYR A 277 16.01 -5.20 18.06
N PHE A 278 15.22 -4.18 18.38
CA PHE A 278 13.80 -4.30 18.70
C PHE A 278 12.93 -3.58 17.67
N ASP A 279 13.38 -2.42 17.18
CA ASP A 279 12.71 -1.63 16.15
C ASP A 279 13.66 -0.58 15.53
N ASP A 280 13.11 0.32 14.70
CA ASP A 280 13.89 1.29 13.92
C ASP A 280 14.68 2.30 14.77
N ILE A 281 14.33 2.49 16.06
CA ILE A 281 15.08 3.37 16.96
C ILE A 281 16.52 2.86 17.14
N ASP A 282 16.69 1.54 17.15
CA ASP A 282 18.00 0.92 17.36
C ASP A 282 18.86 1.04 16.08
N ARG A 283 18.23 1.22 14.91
CA ARG A 283 18.87 1.29 13.58
C ARG A 283 19.39 2.66 13.17
N ILE A 284 19.07 3.71 13.92
CA ILE A 284 19.53 5.08 13.65
C ILE A 284 21.04 5.08 13.39
N ASP A 285 21.50 5.79 12.36
CA ASP A 285 22.91 5.85 11.99
C ASP A 285 23.24 7.24 11.44
N GLU A 286 24.49 7.46 11.04
CA GLU A 286 24.88 8.71 10.40
C GLU A 286 24.09 8.96 9.10
N GLN A 287 23.58 10.18 8.96
CA GLN A 287 22.88 10.63 7.76
C GLN A 287 23.35 12.03 7.40
N ASN A 288 23.49 12.28 6.10
CA ASN A 288 23.79 13.60 5.59
C ASN A 288 23.17 13.70 4.20
N PHE A 289 22.00 14.32 4.10
CA PHE A 289 21.29 14.42 2.85
C PHE A 289 20.56 15.75 2.69
N VAL A 290 20.36 16.13 1.44
CA VAL A 290 19.58 17.29 1.02
C VAL A 290 18.39 16.77 0.22
N ARG A 291 17.18 17.05 0.69
CA ARG A 291 15.95 16.87 -0.09
C ARG A 291 15.64 18.15 -0.84
N LEU A 292 15.48 18.07 -2.15
CA LEU A 292 14.93 19.13 -2.98
C LEU A 292 13.52 18.74 -3.36
N GLY A 293 12.54 19.60 -3.12
CA GLY A 293 11.15 19.30 -3.42
C GLY A 293 10.41 20.44 -4.11
N LEU A 294 9.39 20.08 -4.87
CA LEU A 294 8.49 20.99 -5.55
C LEU A 294 7.05 20.56 -5.33
N GLU A 295 6.34 21.33 -4.53
CA GLU A 295 4.94 21.10 -4.22
C GLU A 295 4.05 22.01 -5.08
N ASN A 296 3.07 21.44 -5.78
CA ASN A 296 2.12 22.12 -6.64
C ASN A 296 0.72 21.87 -6.11
N ARG A 297 0.04 22.92 -5.65
CA ARG A 297 -1.33 22.86 -5.14
C ARG A 297 -2.24 23.73 -5.96
N LEU A 298 -3.28 23.13 -6.54
CA LEU A 298 -4.38 23.86 -7.14
C LEU A 298 -5.51 23.98 -6.13
N GLN A 299 -5.99 25.19 -5.89
CA GLN A 299 -6.95 25.49 -4.83
C GLN A 299 -8.13 26.30 -5.40
N THR A 300 -9.31 26.08 -4.85
CA THR A 300 -10.54 26.81 -5.19
C THR A 300 -11.22 27.32 -3.92
N ARG A 301 -12.08 28.33 -4.05
CA ARG A 301 -12.95 28.74 -2.95
C ARG A 301 -14.24 27.92 -2.93
N ASN A 302 -14.76 27.67 -1.75
CA ASN A 302 -16.13 27.22 -1.55
C ASN A 302 -16.71 27.99 -0.34
N GLY A 303 -17.44 29.07 -0.62
CA GLY A 303 -17.88 30.01 0.41
C GLY A 303 -16.69 30.70 1.09
N ASN A 304 -16.57 30.56 2.42
CA ASN A 304 -15.46 31.12 3.20
C ASN A 304 -14.25 30.17 3.34
N ILE A 305 -14.31 28.98 2.75
CA ILE A 305 -13.30 27.94 2.93
C ILE A 305 -12.52 27.77 1.62
N ILE A 306 -11.20 27.70 1.73
CA ILE A 306 -10.32 27.34 0.62
C ILE A 306 -10.21 25.82 0.58
N ARG A 307 -10.53 25.20 -0.55
CA ARG A 307 -10.35 23.76 -0.78
C ARG A 307 -9.18 23.52 -1.71
N GLU A 308 -8.42 22.46 -1.40
CA GLU A 308 -7.42 21.93 -2.31
C GLU A 308 -8.12 21.03 -3.33
N TYR A 309 -7.93 21.34 -4.60
CA TYR A 309 -8.52 20.66 -5.76
C TYR A 309 -7.56 19.62 -6.35
N LEU A 310 -6.26 19.93 -6.36
CA LEU A 310 -5.18 19.04 -6.76
C LEU A 310 -3.94 19.35 -5.91
N SER A 311 -3.19 18.33 -5.54
CA SER A 311 -1.89 18.48 -4.88
C SER A 311 -0.93 17.45 -5.44
N MET A 312 0.25 17.91 -5.86
CA MET A 312 1.33 17.07 -6.38
C MET A 312 2.63 17.50 -5.71
N GLU A 313 3.42 16.54 -5.26
CA GLU A 313 4.73 16.79 -4.68
C GLU A 313 5.75 15.89 -5.36
N ASN A 314 6.80 16.50 -5.93
CA ASN A 314 7.97 15.80 -6.44
C ASN A 314 9.16 16.14 -5.56
N TYR A 315 10.02 15.17 -5.24
CA TYR A 315 11.23 15.42 -4.49
C TYR A 315 12.40 14.52 -4.92
N TRP A 316 13.61 14.96 -4.60
CA TRP A 316 14.87 14.25 -4.86
C TRP A 316 15.76 14.33 -3.62
N ASP A 317 16.30 13.19 -3.19
CA ASP A 317 17.23 13.12 -2.06
C ASP A 317 18.67 12.94 -2.55
N LEU A 318 19.54 13.86 -2.14
CA LEU A 318 20.96 13.86 -2.47
C LEU A 318 21.75 13.53 -1.20
N HIS A 319 22.36 12.34 -1.16
CA HIS A 319 23.14 11.87 -0.01
C HIS A 319 24.63 12.21 -0.19
N ALA A 320 25.25 12.78 0.84
CA ALA A 320 26.66 13.18 0.81
C ALA A 320 27.64 12.03 1.11
N LYS A 321 27.16 10.92 1.67
CA LYS A 321 27.90 9.67 1.88
C LYS A 321 27.09 8.52 1.31
N GLU A 322 27.81 7.53 0.77
CA GLU A 322 27.27 6.19 0.52
C GLU A 322 26.70 5.66 1.84
N GLN A 323 25.39 5.50 1.91
CA GLN A 323 24.76 4.79 3.02
C GLN A 323 24.89 3.30 2.75
N ASP A 324 25.33 2.53 3.74
CA ASP A 324 25.21 1.07 3.71
C ASP A 324 23.75 0.73 3.39
N GLY A 325 23.61 0.03 2.26
CA GLY A 325 22.43 -0.26 1.44
C GLY A 325 21.09 0.14 2.00
N PHE A 326 20.43 1.13 1.37
CA PHE A 326 18.96 1.20 1.24
C PHE A 326 18.49 2.32 0.27
N ASN A 327 19.39 3.13 -0.30
CA ASN A 327 19.06 4.20 -1.28
C ASN A 327 19.88 4.18 -2.59
N ARG A 328 20.35 3.00 -3.05
CA ARG A 328 20.99 2.88 -4.38
C ARG A 328 20.36 1.76 -5.21
N ILE A 329 19.68 2.16 -6.26
CA ILE A 329 19.45 1.32 -7.44
C ILE A 329 19.74 2.18 -8.65
N ALA A 330 20.49 1.59 -9.58
CA ALA A 330 21.08 2.15 -10.80
C ALA A 330 22.44 2.84 -10.60
N ALA A 331 23.46 2.22 -11.21
CA ALA A 331 24.87 2.60 -11.29
C ALA A 331 25.73 2.27 -10.05
N THR A 332 26.19 1.02 -9.95
CA THR A 332 27.61 0.63 -10.01
C THR A 332 27.69 -0.89 -10.21
N MET A 333 28.64 -1.33 -11.03
CA MET A 333 28.67 -2.60 -11.74
C MET A 333 29.02 -3.83 -10.87
N GLY A 334 28.43 -4.97 -11.23
CA GLY A 334 29.04 -6.30 -11.06
C GLY A 334 28.13 -7.31 -10.34
N LEU A 335 27.44 -8.14 -11.13
CA LEU A 335 26.69 -9.35 -10.75
C LEU A 335 25.70 -9.20 -9.57
N PHE A 336 24.41 -9.50 -9.81
CA PHE A 336 23.48 -9.72 -8.70
C PHE A 336 23.88 -11.00 -7.96
N ASP A 337 24.33 -10.87 -6.72
CA ASP A 337 24.42 -12.01 -5.80
C ASP A 337 23.05 -12.30 -5.16
N ASP A 338 22.95 -13.40 -4.40
CA ASP A 338 21.69 -13.81 -3.78
C ASP A 338 21.14 -12.74 -2.80
N GLU A 339 22.01 -11.93 -2.18
CA GLU A 339 21.63 -10.85 -1.27
C GLU A 339 20.96 -9.69 -2.03
N MET A 340 21.52 -9.31 -3.19
CA MET A 340 20.92 -8.31 -4.07
C MET A 340 19.58 -8.76 -4.69
N LEU A 341 19.40 -10.07 -4.90
CA LEU A 341 18.11 -10.62 -5.34
C LEU A 341 17.06 -10.57 -4.23
N ASP A 342 17.43 -10.82 -2.99
CA ASP A 342 16.53 -10.68 -1.83
C ASP A 342 16.13 -9.20 -1.61
N ASP A 343 17.07 -8.26 -1.80
CA ASP A 343 16.77 -6.83 -1.80
C ASP A 343 15.80 -6.45 -2.92
N LEU A 344 16.00 -6.98 -4.13
CA LEU A 344 15.08 -6.79 -5.25
C LEU A 344 13.68 -7.32 -4.91
N GLU A 345 13.56 -8.48 -4.26
CA GLU A 345 12.27 -9.01 -3.79
C GLU A 345 11.58 -8.04 -2.83
N ALA A 346 12.31 -7.52 -1.84
CA ALA A 346 11.79 -6.54 -0.89
C ALA A 346 11.33 -5.25 -1.59
N LEU A 347 12.05 -4.79 -2.62
CA LEU A 347 11.70 -3.62 -3.41
C LEU A 347 10.45 -3.82 -4.24
N LEU A 348 10.27 -5.00 -4.86
CA LEU A 348 9.06 -5.34 -5.59
C LEU A 348 7.84 -5.34 -4.65
N ILE A 349 7.99 -5.86 -3.44
CA ILE A 349 6.93 -5.81 -2.40
C ILE A 349 6.61 -4.35 -2.04
N GLN A 350 7.63 -3.52 -1.82
CA GLN A 350 7.48 -2.09 -1.55
C GLN A 350 6.88 -1.31 -2.73
N ALA A 351 6.96 -1.87 -3.94
CA ALA A 351 6.37 -1.33 -5.16
C ALA A 351 4.91 -1.75 -5.39
N ASP A 352 4.25 -2.26 -4.34
CA ASP A 352 2.85 -2.69 -4.34
C ASP A 352 2.54 -3.92 -5.22
N LEU A 353 3.56 -4.67 -5.68
CA LEU A 353 3.35 -5.97 -6.36
C LEU A 353 2.77 -7.03 -5.41
N GLY A 354 2.92 -6.82 -4.10
CA GLY A 354 2.52 -7.80 -3.09
C GLY A 354 3.47 -9.01 -3.06
N VAL A 355 3.38 -9.77 -1.96
CA VAL A 355 4.32 -10.87 -1.70
C VAL A 355 4.22 -11.96 -2.77
N ASN A 356 3.00 -12.38 -3.14
CA ASN A 356 2.81 -13.48 -4.09
C ASN A 356 3.40 -13.18 -5.48
N ALA A 357 3.15 -11.99 -6.02
CA ALA A 357 3.68 -11.63 -7.35
C ALA A 357 5.19 -11.38 -7.29
N ALA A 358 5.69 -10.71 -6.25
CA ALA A 358 7.13 -10.50 -6.05
C ALA A 358 7.88 -11.84 -5.97
N THR A 359 7.43 -12.79 -5.14
CA THR A 359 8.06 -14.10 -5.03
C THR A 359 8.00 -14.87 -6.35
N THR A 360 6.87 -14.82 -7.07
CA THR A 360 6.72 -15.47 -8.40
C THR A 360 7.74 -14.92 -9.40
N VAL A 361 7.88 -13.59 -9.46
CA VAL A 361 8.85 -12.91 -10.33
C VAL A 361 10.28 -13.30 -9.94
N MET A 362 10.60 -13.30 -8.64
CA MET A 362 11.94 -13.60 -8.17
C MET A 362 12.33 -15.06 -8.35
N ASP A 363 11.39 -15.99 -8.19
CA ASP A 363 11.61 -17.42 -8.47
C ASP A 363 11.94 -17.63 -9.95
N GLN A 364 11.22 -16.94 -10.85
CA GLN A 364 11.50 -16.98 -12.30
C GLN A 364 12.88 -16.39 -12.62
N ILE A 365 13.25 -15.24 -12.05
CA ILE A 365 14.57 -14.63 -12.23
C ILE A 365 15.67 -15.58 -11.74
N ARG A 366 15.54 -16.12 -10.51
CA ARG A 366 16.50 -17.08 -9.93
C ARG A 366 16.62 -18.35 -10.79
N GLU A 367 15.51 -18.86 -11.33
CA GLU A 367 15.52 -20.00 -12.23
C GLU A 367 16.27 -19.70 -13.54
N GLN A 368 16.06 -18.53 -14.14
CA GLN A 368 16.75 -18.15 -15.37
C GLN A 368 18.25 -17.95 -15.15
N ILE A 369 18.65 -17.28 -14.06
CA ILE A 369 20.07 -17.15 -13.68
C ILE A 369 20.72 -18.53 -13.51
N ARG A 370 20.04 -19.49 -12.88
CA ARG A 370 20.54 -20.87 -12.75
C ARG A 370 20.71 -21.58 -14.10
N LYS A 371 19.85 -21.30 -15.07
CA LYS A 371 19.89 -21.90 -16.41
C LYS A 371 20.98 -21.28 -17.30
N THR A 372 21.08 -19.95 -17.30
CA THR A 372 21.98 -19.19 -18.18
C THR A 372 23.37 -19.00 -17.58
N GLY A 373 23.47 -19.02 -16.24
CA GLY A 373 24.67 -18.63 -15.50
C GLY A 373 24.93 -17.12 -15.51
N ASP A 374 24.02 -16.31 -16.06
CA ASP A 374 24.19 -14.87 -16.22
C ASP A 374 23.37 -14.11 -15.17
N ALA A 375 24.07 -13.58 -14.17
CA ALA A 375 23.51 -12.71 -13.13
C ALA A 375 23.86 -11.23 -13.38
N SER A 376 24.20 -10.85 -14.61
CA SER A 376 24.45 -9.45 -14.95
C SER A 376 23.20 -8.60 -14.71
N SER A 377 23.40 -7.31 -14.42
CA SER A 377 22.28 -6.41 -14.16
C SER A 377 21.33 -6.28 -15.36
N GLU A 378 21.86 -6.42 -16.57
CA GLU A 378 21.08 -6.43 -17.79
C GLU A 378 20.21 -7.69 -17.89
N ALA A 379 20.78 -8.87 -17.62
CA ALA A 379 20.04 -10.13 -17.59
C ALA A 379 18.92 -10.11 -16.54
N VAL A 380 19.22 -9.64 -15.31
CA VAL A 380 18.22 -9.55 -14.24
C VAL A 380 17.08 -8.59 -14.59
N LEU A 381 17.37 -7.41 -15.16
CA LEU A 381 16.34 -6.48 -15.61
C LEU A 381 15.51 -7.04 -16.77
N ASN A 382 16.13 -7.79 -17.69
CA ASN A 382 15.42 -8.45 -18.78
C ASN A 382 14.49 -9.55 -18.27
N HIS A 383 14.97 -10.40 -17.36
CA HIS A 383 14.13 -11.43 -16.74
C HIS A 383 13.02 -10.83 -15.89
N LEU A 384 13.28 -9.75 -15.15
CA LEU A 384 12.24 -9.00 -14.45
C LEU A 384 11.15 -8.51 -15.42
N ARG A 385 11.54 -7.93 -16.56
CA ARG A 385 10.59 -7.50 -17.61
C ARG A 385 9.75 -8.67 -18.12
N GLU A 386 10.38 -9.78 -18.48
CA GLU A 386 9.72 -10.99 -18.98
C GLU A 386 8.74 -11.56 -17.96
N SER A 387 9.16 -11.67 -16.71
CA SER A 387 8.34 -12.17 -15.60
C SER A 387 7.11 -11.31 -15.35
N LEU A 388 7.25 -9.97 -15.35
CA LEU A 388 6.12 -9.07 -15.19
C LEU A 388 5.12 -9.18 -16.35
N LEU A 389 5.63 -9.27 -17.59
CA LEU A 389 4.79 -9.48 -18.77
C LEU A 389 4.06 -10.82 -18.74
N GLN A 390 4.72 -11.87 -18.24
CA GLN A 390 4.12 -13.18 -18.10
C GLN A 390 2.95 -13.17 -17.10
N ILE A 391 3.08 -12.44 -15.99
CA ILE A 391 2.01 -12.28 -15.00
C ILE A 391 0.85 -11.48 -15.58
N ILE A 392 1.14 -10.34 -16.21
CA ILE A 392 0.10 -9.47 -16.77
C ILE A 392 -0.64 -10.14 -17.93
N GLY A 393 0.07 -10.96 -18.71
CA GLY A 393 -0.46 -11.60 -19.90
C GLY A 393 -0.41 -10.71 -21.14
N PRO A 394 -0.90 -11.23 -22.28
CA PRO A 394 -0.88 -10.50 -23.54
C PRO A 394 -1.82 -9.30 -23.51
N GLN A 395 -1.60 -8.35 -24.42
CA GLN A 395 -2.53 -7.24 -24.62
C GLN A 395 -3.91 -7.77 -25.00
N MET A 396 -4.92 -7.44 -24.21
CA MET A 396 -6.31 -7.79 -24.45
C MET A 396 -7.11 -6.53 -24.73
N LYS A 397 -7.93 -6.56 -25.78
CA LYS A 397 -8.84 -5.45 -26.10
C LYS A 397 -10.26 -5.79 -25.69
N LEU A 398 -11.00 -4.79 -25.25
CA LEU A 398 -12.44 -4.91 -25.08
C LEU A 398 -13.10 -4.95 -26.46
N GLU A 399 -13.18 -6.15 -27.06
CA GLU A 399 -13.68 -6.31 -28.42
C GLU A 399 -15.17 -5.99 -28.50
N LEU A 400 -15.62 -5.10 -29.38
CA LEU A 400 -17.04 -4.90 -29.66
C LEU A 400 -17.34 -5.40 -31.07
N ARG A 401 -17.95 -6.59 -31.17
CA ARG A 401 -18.23 -7.22 -32.47
C ARG A 401 -19.44 -6.56 -33.15
N PRO A 402 -19.36 -6.25 -34.46
CA PRO A 402 -20.50 -5.71 -35.20
C PRO A 402 -21.72 -6.62 -35.10
N GLY A 403 -22.87 -6.06 -34.70
CA GLY A 403 -24.13 -6.78 -34.57
C GLY A 403 -24.33 -7.58 -33.28
N GLU A 404 -23.33 -7.64 -32.40
CA GLU A 404 -23.44 -8.26 -31.07
C GLU A 404 -23.67 -7.15 -30.02
N PRO A 405 -24.84 -7.07 -29.36
CA PRO A 405 -25.04 -6.12 -28.28
C PRO A 405 -24.17 -6.49 -27.07
N VAL A 406 -23.60 -5.49 -26.42
CA VAL A 406 -22.72 -5.70 -25.26
C VAL A 406 -23.21 -4.91 -24.05
N VAL A 407 -23.26 -5.57 -22.90
CA VAL A 407 -23.54 -4.94 -21.61
C VAL A 407 -22.26 -4.90 -20.80
N LEU A 408 -21.78 -3.70 -20.49
CA LEU A 408 -20.59 -3.43 -19.68
C LEU A 408 -21.03 -3.06 -18.26
N LEU A 409 -20.87 -4.00 -17.33
CA LEU A 409 -21.21 -3.82 -15.92
C LEU A 409 -19.98 -3.38 -15.14
N LEU A 410 -19.91 -2.10 -14.74
CA LEU A 410 -18.78 -1.58 -13.98
C LEU A 410 -18.98 -1.82 -12.49
N VAL A 411 -18.05 -2.56 -11.87
CA VAL A 411 -18.05 -2.89 -10.44
C VAL A 411 -16.75 -2.46 -9.77
N GLY A 412 -16.71 -2.44 -8.44
CA GLY A 412 -15.56 -1.99 -7.67
C GLY A 412 -15.95 -1.08 -6.50
N VAL A 413 -15.01 -0.76 -5.61
CA VAL A 413 -15.34 0.01 -4.40
C VAL A 413 -15.56 1.49 -4.67
N ASN A 414 -16.11 2.20 -3.69
CA ASN A 414 -16.27 3.66 -3.80
C ASN A 414 -14.91 4.35 -3.92
N GLY A 415 -14.80 5.30 -4.85
CA GLY A 415 -13.58 6.09 -5.05
C GLY A 415 -12.60 5.54 -6.08
N THR A 416 -12.83 4.34 -6.63
CA THR A 416 -11.96 3.75 -7.68
C THR A 416 -12.19 4.29 -9.08
N GLY A 417 -13.06 5.29 -9.25
CA GLY A 417 -13.27 5.94 -10.55
C GLY A 417 -14.34 5.33 -11.45
N LYS A 418 -15.17 4.36 -11.00
CA LYS A 418 -16.24 3.72 -11.81
C LYS A 418 -17.08 4.68 -12.66
N THR A 419 -17.73 5.68 -12.05
CA THR A 419 -18.57 6.66 -12.74
C THR A 419 -17.78 7.48 -13.78
N THR A 420 -16.53 7.83 -13.44
CA THR A 420 -15.64 8.52 -14.37
C THR A 420 -15.25 7.62 -15.54
N THR A 421 -14.91 6.36 -15.28
CA THR A 421 -14.62 5.34 -16.30
C THR A 421 -15.82 5.11 -17.21
N ALA A 422 -17.05 5.05 -16.68
CA ALA A 422 -18.27 4.92 -17.47
C ALA A 422 -18.42 6.07 -18.48
N GLY A 423 -18.20 7.30 -18.02
CA GLY A 423 -18.28 8.50 -18.85
C GLY A 423 -17.20 8.56 -19.93
N LYS A 424 -15.94 8.24 -19.57
CA LYS A 424 -14.82 8.21 -20.53
C LYS A 424 -14.99 7.12 -21.58
N LEU A 425 -15.39 5.92 -21.15
CA LEU A 425 -15.65 4.80 -22.06
C LEU A 425 -16.79 5.12 -23.01
N CYS A 426 -17.86 5.76 -22.51
CA CYS A 426 -18.94 6.26 -23.35
C CYS A 426 -18.44 7.27 -24.40
N ALA A 427 -17.62 8.25 -24.00
CA ALA A 427 -17.05 9.22 -24.93
C ALA A 427 -16.23 8.54 -26.03
N ARG A 428 -15.35 7.61 -25.66
CA ARG A 428 -14.53 6.83 -26.58
C ARG A 428 -15.37 6.00 -27.56
N LEU A 429 -16.34 5.25 -27.03
CA LEU A 429 -17.19 4.38 -27.86
C LEU A 429 -18.07 5.17 -28.83
N ASN A 430 -18.56 6.36 -28.44
CA ASN A 430 -19.26 7.26 -29.35
C ASN A 430 -18.35 7.78 -30.47
N GLN A 431 -17.09 8.12 -30.16
CA GLN A 431 -16.10 8.52 -31.16
C GLN A 431 -15.79 7.37 -32.14
N GLU A 432 -15.78 6.14 -31.65
CA GLU A 432 -15.64 4.91 -32.45
C GLU A 432 -16.92 4.55 -33.24
N GLY A 433 -18.02 5.31 -33.07
CA GLY A 433 -19.26 5.17 -33.83
C GLY A 433 -20.29 4.19 -33.24
N HIS A 434 -20.08 3.72 -32.01
CA HIS A 434 -21.05 2.86 -31.31
C HIS A 434 -22.24 3.66 -30.78
N SER A 435 -23.42 3.06 -30.76
CA SER A 435 -24.63 3.59 -30.14
C SER A 435 -24.70 3.16 -28.68
N VAL A 436 -24.29 4.06 -27.80
CA VAL A 436 -24.18 3.79 -26.35
C VAL A 436 -25.44 4.24 -25.60
N ILE A 437 -25.78 3.54 -24.51
CA ILE A 437 -26.71 4.01 -23.49
C ILE A 437 -26.12 3.80 -22.09
N LEU A 438 -26.32 4.77 -21.19
CA LEU A 438 -25.81 4.73 -19.81
C LEU A 438 -26.95 4.40 -18.82
N GLY A 439 -26.65 3.56 -17.82
CA GLY A 439 -27.56 3.26 -16.70
C GLY A 439 -26.95 3.63 -15.35
N ALA A 440 -27.63 4.49 -14.59
CA ALA A 440 -27.20 4.96 -13.27
C ALA A 440 -27.66 4.02 -12.13
N ALA A 441 -27.06 2.84 -12.04
CA ALA A 441 -27.41 1.83 -11.04
C ALA A 441 -26.75 2.05 -9.65
N ASP A 442 -25.82 3.01 -9.46
CA ASP A 442 -25.41 3.52 -8.14
C ASP A 442 -26.51 4.43 -7.55
N THR A 443 -27.67 3.84 -7.24
CA THR A 443 -28.85 4.58 -6.79
C THR A 443 -28.69 5.15 -5.38
N PHE A 444 -27.78 4.61 -4.58
CA PHE A 444 -27.54 5.06 -3.21
C PHE A 444 -26.85 6.43 -3.13
N ARG A 445 -26.11 6.81 -4.18
CA ARG A 445 -25.35 8.07 -4.20
C ARG A 445 -25.97 9.03 -5.21
N ALA A 446 -26.78 9.97 -4.71
CA ALA A 446 -27.37 11.03 -5.54
C ALA A 446 -26.32 11.77 -6.40
N ALA A 447 -25.13 12.03 -5.83
CA ALA A 447 -24.03 12.65 -6.56
C ALA A 447 -23.47 11.78 -7.71
N ALA A 448 -23.50 10.45 -7.61
CA ALA A 448 -23.05 9.56 -8.69
C ALA A 448 -24.05 9.58 -9.86
N ILE A 449 -25.36 9.59 -9.57
CA ILE A 449 -26.41 9.73 -10.58
C ILE A 449 -26.23 11.05 -11.36
N GLU A 450 -26.08 12.17 -10.64
CA GLU A 450 -25.90 13.49 -11.28
C GLU A 450 -24.57 13.58 -12.04
N GLN A 451 -23.50 12.95 -11.54
CA GLN A 451 -22.22 12.88 -12.24
C GLN A 451 -22.34 12.08 -13.55
N LEU A 452 -23.05 10.94 -13.56
CA LEU A 452 -23.26 10.15 -14.77
C LEU A 452 -24.15 10.87 -15.79
N LYS A 453 -25.20 11.58 -15.31
CA LYS A 453 -26.04 12.44 -16.18
C LYS A 453 -25.21 13.53 -16.85
N ALA A 454 -24.33 14.20 -16.12
CA ALA A 454 -23.46 15.23 -16.68
C ALA A 454 -22.51 14.65 -17.75
N TRP A 455 -22.03 13.41 -17.56
CA TRP A 455 -21.29 12.71 -18.61
C TRP A 455 -22.14 12.43 -19.85
N GLY A 456 -23.37 11.96 -19.68
CA GLY A 456 -24.29 11.73 -20.79
C GLY A 456 -24.66 13.02 -21.53
N GLU A 457 -24.87 14.13 -20.84
CA GLU A 457 -25.06 15.44 -21.48
C GLU A 457 -23.83 15.83 -22.31
N ARG A 458 -22.63 15.63 -21.77
CA ARG A 458 -21.36 15.93 -22.43
C ARG A 458 -21.10 15.08 -23.67
N THR A 459 -21.49 13.81 -23.64
CA THR A 459 -21.29 12.85 -24.76
C THR A 459 -22.52 12.73 -25.65
N HIS A 460 -23.56 13.54 -25.41
CA HIS A 460 -24.87 13.44 -26.05
C HIS A 460 -25.48 12.02 -26.00
N THR A 461 -25.23 11.31 -24.90
CA THR A 461 -25.66 9.94 -24.67
C THR A 461 -26.83 9.88 -23.70
N PRO A 462 -27.88 9.10 -24.00
CA PRO A 462 -28.99 8.95 -23.06
C PRO A 462 -28.56 8.26 -21.77
N VAL A 463 -28.99 8.83 -20.64
CA VAL A 463 -28.77 8.27 -19.30
C VAL A 463 -30.12 7.87 -18.70
N ILE A 464 -30.24 6.60 -18.34
CA ILE A 464 -31.40 6.06 -17.64
C ILE A 464 -31.09 6.08 -16.14
N ALA A 465 -31.91 6.80 -15.39
CA ALA A 465 -31.76 6.98 -13.95
C ALA A 465 -33.13 7.09 -13.29
N GLN A 466 -33.24 6.60 -12.06
CA GLN A 466 -34.40 6.79 -11.20
C GLN A 466 -34.06 7.73 -10.03
N GLN A 467 -34.95 7.87 -9.05
CA GLN A 467 -34.71 8.67 -7.86
C GLN A 467 -33.63 8.03 -6.96
N PRO A 468 -32.85 8.83 -6.20
CA PRO A 468 -31.90 8.29 -5.24
C PRO A 468 -32.58 7.34 -4.24
N GLY A 469 -31.96 6.18 -3.99
CA GLY A 469 -32.50 5.11 -3.14
C GLY A 469 -33.42 4.12 -3.85
N SER A 470 -33.68 4.29 -5.15
CA SER A 470 -34.39 3.30 -5.97
C SER A 470 -33.66 1.95 -6.03
N ASP A 471 -34.38 0.88 -6.39
CA ASP A 471 -33.79 -0.45 -6.63
C ASP A 471 -32.85 -0.42 -7.86
N PRO A 472 -31.55 -0.68 -7.71
CA PRO A 472 -30.58 -0.70 -8.82
C PRO A 472 -30.99 -1.63 -9.96
N ALA A 473 -31.59 -2.77 -9.61
CA ALA A 473 -32.11 -3.74 -10.57
C ALA A 473 -33.25 -3.18 -11.46
N ALA A 474 -34.06 -2.27 -10.92
CA ALA A 474 -35.12 -1.60 -11.69
C ALA A 474 -34.53 -0.61 -12.71
N VAL A 475 -33.48 0.14 -12.32
CA VAL A 475 -32.76 1.02 -13.24
C VAL A 475 -32.12 0.21 -14.38
N VAL A 476 -31.51 -0.93 -14.07
CA VAL A 476 -30.94 -1.83 -15.08
C VAL A 476 -32.03 -2.32 -16.04
N PHE A 477 -33.16 -2.79 -15.53
CA PHE A 477 -34.29 -3.24 -16.35
C PHE A 477 -34.76 -2.16 -17.34
N ASP A 478 -34.98 -0.93 -16.86
CA ASP A 478 -35.38 0.20 -17.70
C ASP A 478 -34.30 0.55 -18.75
N THR A 479 -33.03 0.43 -18.37
CA THR A 479 -31.89 0.71 -19.26
C THR A 479 -31.84 -0.29 -20.42
N LEU A 480 -32.00 -1.58 -20.15
CA LEU A 480 -32.01 -2.63 -21.17
C LEU A 480 -33.20 -2.48 -22.12
N HIS A 481 -34.38 -2.13 -21.60
CA HIS A 481 -35.55 -1.84 -22.44
C HIS A 481 -35.34 -0.63 -23.35
N ALA A 482 -34.76 0.45 -22.81
CA ALA A 482 -34.42 1.63 -23.60
C ALA A 482 -33.35 1.31 -24.67
N ALA A 483 -32.37 0.47 -24.34
CA ALA A 483 -31.35 0.01 -25.28
C ALA A 483 -31.98 -0.72 -26.48
N LYS A 484 -32.86 -1.70 -26.22
CA LYS A 484 -33.59 -2.44 -27.27
C LYS A 484 -34.45 -1.53 -28.14
N ALA A 485 -35.23 -0.64 -27.51
CA ALA A 485 -36.12 0.26 -28.24
C ALA A 485 -35.38 1.22 -29.16
N ARG A 486 -34.14 1.58 -28.80
CA ARG A 486 -33.28 2.50 -29.55
C ARG A 486 -32.24 1.79 -30.42
N GLN A 487 -32.24 0.45 -30.43
CA GLN A 487 -31.26 -0.38 -31.13
C GLN A 487 -29.81 0.02 -30.78
N ALA A 488 -29.57 0.34 -29.50
CA ALA A 488 -28.25 0.62 -28.97
C ALA A 488 -27.41 -0.67 -28.95
N ASN A 489 -26.16 -0.61 -29.40
CA ASN A 489 -25.26 -1.76 -29.41
C ASN A 489 -24.41 -1.89 -28.14
N VAL A 490 -24.30 -0.84 -27.32
CA VAL A 490 -23.57 -0.90 -26.05
C VAL A 490 -24.39 -0.31 -24.90
N VAL A 491 -24.48 -1.05 -23.80
CA VAL A 491 -25.05 -0.59 -22.52
C VAL A 491 -23.94 -0.51 -21.48
N ILE A 492 -23.74 0.64 -20.83
CA ILE A 492 -22.79 0.78 -19.72
C ILE A 492 -23.57 1.03 -18.43
N LEU A 493 -23.34 0.18 -17.43
CA LEU A 493 -24.02 0.25 -16.13
C LEU A 493 -23.02 0.63 -15.03
N ASP A 494 -23.26 1.77 -14.36
CA ASP A 494 -22.48 2.21 -13.19
C ASP A 494 -23.16 1.70 -11.90
N THR A 495 -22.44 0.94 -11.06
CA THR A 495 -23.01 0.28 -9.86
C THR A 495 -22.46 0.85 -8.55
N ALA A 496 -23.12 0.54 -7.43
CA ALA A 496 -22.66 0.92 -6.10
C ALA A 496 -21.38 0.17 -5.67
N GLY A 497 -20.52 0.81 -4.87
CA GLY A 497 -19.21 0.26 -4.44
C GLY A 497 -19.03 0.02 -2.94
N ARG A 498 -20.08 -0.38 -2.21
CA ARG A 498 -20.07 -0.48 -0.73
C ARG A 498 -19.62 -1.86 -0.22
N LEU A 499 -18.33 -2.19 -0.35
CA LEU A 499 -17.80 -3.51 0.03
C LEU A 499 -17.85 -3.83 1.54
N HIS A 500 -18.01 -2.83 2.41
CA HIS A 500 -18.15 -3.04 3.87
C HIS A 500 -19.41 -3.85 4.25
N ASN A 501 -20.38 -3.98 3.35
CA ASN A 501 -21.55 -4.83 3.51
C ASN A 501 -21.59 -5.90 2.40
N LYS A 502 -20.61 -6.82 2.45
CA LYS A 502 -20.33 -7.80 1.39
C LYS A 502 -21.57 -8.56 0.93
N LYS A 503 -22.41 -9.09 1.84
CA LYS A 503 -23.55 -9.92 1.47
C LYS A 503 -24.58 -9.17 0.62
N ASN A 504 -24.95 -7.95 1.04
CA ASN A 504 -25.98 -7.18 0.34
C ASN A 504 -25.52 -6.71 -1.05
N LEU A 505 -24.26 -6.29 -1.18
CA LEU A 505 -23.69 -5.88 -2.48
C LEU A 505 -23.68 -7.05 -3.47
N MET A 506 -23.37 -8.26 -3.00
CA MET A 506 -23.28 -9.45 -3.85
C MET A 506 -24.64 -9.97 -4.29
N ASP A 507 -25.63 -9.98 -3.39
CA ASP A 507 -27.03 -10.32 -3.74
C ASP A 507 -27.58 -9.35 -4.80
N GLU A 508 -27.20 -8.07 -4.71
CA GLU A 508 -27.59 -7.02 -5.66
C GLU A 508 -26.95 -7.25 -7.05
N LEU A 509 -25.64 -7.51 -7.11
CA LEU A 509 -24.94 -7.81 -8.37
C LEU A 509 -25.48 -9.08 -9.04
N ALA A 510 -25.74 -10.14 -8.26
CA ALA A 510 -26.34 -11.37 -8.77
C ALA A 510 -27.76 -11.12 -9.32
N LYS A 511 -28.55 -10.25 -8.66
CA LYS A 511 -29.88 -9.85 -9.14
C LYS A 511 -29.79 -9.06 -10.46
N ILE A 512 -28.86 -8.10 -10.56
CA ILE A 512 -28.60 -7.33 -11.79
C ILE A 512 -28.28 -8.28 -12.94
N ARG A 513 -27.38 -9.25 -12.72
CA ARG A 513 -26.95 -10.18 -13.77
C ARG A 513 -28.09 -11.09 -14.25
N ARG A 514 -28.93 -11.58 -13.33
CA ARG A 514 -30.15 -12.33 -13.70
C ARG A 514 -31.09 -11.53 -14.58
N ILE A 515 -31.21 -10.22 -14.34
CA ILE A 515 -32.04 -9.33 -15.16
C ILE A 515 -31.40 -9.14 -16.54
N ILE A 516 -30.08 -8.92 -16.61
CA ILE A 516 -29.36 -8.82 -17.89
C ILE A 516 -29.59 -10.08 -18.74
N SER A 517 -29.35 -11.27 -18.17
CA SER A 517 -29.52 -12.54 -18.89
C SER A 517 -30.97 -12.83 -19.31
N ARG A 518 -31.96 -12.35 -18.54
CA ARG A 518 -33.38 -12.54 -18.86
C ARG A 518 -33.87 -11.57 -19.92
N GLU A 519 -33.49 -10.30 -19.79
CA GLU A 519 -33.98 -9.25 -20.68
C GLU A 519 -33.18 -9.21 -21.97
N MET A 520 -31.85 -9.28 -21.96
CA MET A 520 -31.01 -9.27 -23.18
C MET A 520 -30.15 -10.54 -23.27
N PRO A 521 -30.76 -11.73 -23.45
CA PRO A 521 -30.02 -13.00 -23.53
C PRO A 521 -29.04 -13.06 -24.71
N GLU A 522 -29.28 -12.28 -25.76
CA GLU A 522 -28.40 -12.14 -26.93
C GLU A 522 -27.17 -11.27 -26.66
N ALA A 523 -27.14 -10.52 -25.56
CA ALA A 523 -26.06 -9.61 -25.26
C ALA A 523 -24.94 -10.27 -24.47
N ARG A 524 -23.70 -10.02 -24.89
CA ARG A 524 -22.54 -10.42 -24.10
C ARG A 524 -22.40 -9.48 -22.91
N CYS A 525 -22.39 -10.05 -21.70
CA CYS A 525 -22.23 -9.29 -20.47
C CYS A 525 -20.77 -9.36 -19.99
N GLU A 526 -20.07 -8.23 -20.06
CA GLU A 526 -18.72 -8.08 -19.51
C GLU A 526 -18.81 -7.38 -18.16
N THR A 527 -18.33 -8.03 -17.09
CA THR A 527 -18.29 -7.44 -15.75
C THR A 527 -16.87 -6.94 -15.49
N LEU A 528 -16.70 -5.63 -15.52
CA LEU A 528 -15.39 -4.99 -15.46
C LEU A 528 -15.14 -4.42 -14.07
N LEU A 529 -14.15 -4.95 -13.38
CA LEU A 529 -13.75 -4.47 -12.06
C LEU A 529 -12.81 -3.28 -12.21
N VAL A 530 -13.23 -2.12 -11.70
CA VAL A 530 -12.45 -0.89 -11.70
C VAL A 530 -11.65 -0.78 -10.41
N ILE A 531 -10.32 -0.83 -10.55
CA ILE A 531 -9.35 -0.74 -9.45
C ILE A 531 -8.58 0.59 -9.49
N ASP A 532 -8.16 1.05 -8.32
CA ASP A 532 -7.41 2.28 -8.13
C ASP A 532 -5.93 1.95 -7.89
N ALA A 533 -5.06 2.42 -8.79
CA ALA A 533 -3.63 2.17 -8.72
C ALA A 533 -2.97 2.68 -7.42
N THR A 534 -3.57 3.68 -6.76
CA THR A 534 -3.01 4.30 -5.54
C THR A 534 -3.31 3.52 -4.26
N THR A 535 -4.17 2.49 -4.33
CA THR A 535 -4.70 1.82 -3.12
C THR A 535 -3.86 0.61 -2.68
N GLY A 536 -2.82 0.25 -3.42
CA GLY A 536 -1.88 -0.83 -3.10
C GLY A 536 -2.58 -2.15 -2.78
N GLN A 537 -2.18 -2.80 -1.68
CA GLN A 537 -2.74 -4.09 -1.27
C GLN A 537 -4.26 -4.08 -0.99
N ASN A 538 -4.87 -2.90 -0.78
CA ASN A 538 -6.32 -2.83 -0.66
C ASN A 538 -7.03 -3.18 -1.98
N ALA A 539 -6.46 -2.82 -3.13
CA ALA A 539 -7.02 -3.21 -4.43
C ALA A 539 -7.00 -4.73 -4.62
N VAL A 540 -5.91 -5.39 -4.21
CA VAL A 540 -5.75 -6.85 -4.29
C VAL A 540 -6.83 -7.56 -3.48
N MET A 541 -7.02 -7.15 -2.22
CA MET A 541 -8.07 -7.73 -1.37
C MET A 541 -9.49 -7.49 -1.92
N GLN A 542 -9.73 -6.32 -2.53
CA GLN A 542 -11.01 -6.02 -3.15
C GLN A 542 -11.23 -6.88 -4.39
N ALA A 543 -10.22 -6.99 -5.25
CA ALA A 543 -10.31 -7.77 -6.47
C ALA A 543 -10.57 -9.25 -6.20
N ARG A 544 -9.86 -9.84 -5.22
CA ARG A 544 -10.14 -11.19 -4.73
C ARG A 544 -11.61 -11.32 -4.29
N ALA A 545 -12.10 -10.39 -3.46
CA ALA A 545 -13.47 -10.44 -2.95
C ALA A 545 -14.55 -10.31 -4.05
N PHE A 546 -14.30 -9.54 -5.11
CA PHE A 546 -15.21 -9.45 -6.25
C PHE A 546 -15.11 -10.68 -7.15
N HIS A 547 -13.91 -11.22 -7.38
CA HIS A 547 -13.67 -12.40 -8.21
C HIS A 547 -14.27 -13.68 -7.61
N GLU A 548 -14.20 -13.86 -6.29
CA GLU A 548 -14.74 -15.04 -5.60
C GLU A 548 -16.28 -15.14 -5.66
N VAL A 549 -16.98 -14.00 -5.83
CA VAL A 549 -18.43 -13.94 -5.60
C VAL A 549 -19.21 -13.46 -6.83
N THR A 550 -18.55 -12.75 -7.75
CA THR A 550 -19.14 -12.30 -9.03
C THR A 550 -18.25 -12.80 -10.17
N GLU A 551 -18.87 -13.19 -11.29
CA GLU A 551 -18.14 -13.50 -12.52
C GLU A 551 -17.61 -12.21 -13.18
N VAL A 552 -16.55 -11.66 -12.59
CA VAL A 552 -15.75 -10.58 -13.17
C VAL A 552 -15.00 -11.14 -14.36
N THR A 553 -15.07 -10.44 -15.51
CA THR A 553 -14.48 -10.89 -16.78
C THR A 553 -13.21 -10.12 -17.16
N GLY A 554 -12.97 -8.97 -16.53
CA GLY A 554 -11.75 -8.20 -16.75
C GLY A 554 -11.57 -7.03 -15.80
N LEU A 555 -10.41 -6.39 -15.92
CA LEU A 555 -9.93 -5.34 -15.04
C LEU A 555 -9.78 -4.01 -15.78
N ILE A 556 -10.06 -2.92 -15.08
CA ILE A 556 -9.72 -1.56 -15.49
C ILE A 556 -8.91 -0.93 -14.37
N VAL A 557 -7.68 -0.50 -14.66
CA VAL A 557 -6.84 0.22 -13.68
C VAL A 557 -6.99 1.70 -13.92
N THR A 558 -7.21 2.47 -12.85
CA THR A 558 -7.35 3.93 -12.90
C THR A 558 -6.30 4.61 -12.03
N LYS A 559 -6.12 5.92 -12.24
CA LYS A 559 -5.19 6.78 -11.50
C LYS A 559 -3.72 6.37 -11.63
N LEU A 560 -3.35 5.84 -12.80
CA LEU A 560 -1.96 5.51 -13.12
C LEU A 560 -1.08 6.76 -13.34
N ASP A 561 -1.69 7.94 -13.46
CA ASP A 561 -1.03 9.24 -13.55
C ASP A 561 -0.55 9.80 -12.20
N GLY A 562 -0.99 9.23 -11.08
CA GLY A 562 -0.50 9.57 -9.75
C GLY A 562 0.88 8.99 -9.46
N ASN A 563 1.49 9.35 -8.32
CA ASN A 563 2.74 8.77 -7.80
C ASN A 563 2.57 7.28 -7.35
N ALA A 564 1.62 6.57 -7.94
CA ALA A 564 1.28 5.19 -7.66
C ALA A 564 2.35 4.29 -8.27
N LYS A 565 2.95 3.45 -7.44
CA LYS A 565 3.81 2.37 -7.88
C LYS A 565 2.88 1.37 -8.58
N GLY A 566 2.87 1.34 -9.91
CA GLY A 566 1.89 0.56 -10.70
C GLY A 566 1.89 -0.95 -10.42
N GLY A 567 2.78 -1.48 -9.57
CA GLY A 567 2.83 -2.88 -9.16
C GLY A 567 1.50 -3.47 -8.68
N VAL A 568 0.56 -2.67 -8.21
CA VAL A 568 -0.78 -3.17 -7.85
C VAL A 568 -1.55 -3.78 -9.02
N ALA A 569 -1.35 -3.30 -10.26
CA ALA A 569 -1.98 -3.91 -11.43
C ALA A 569 -1.45 -5.33 -11.64
N VAL A 570 -0.13 -5.52 -11.50
CA VAL A 570 0.54 -6.82 -11.54
C VAL A 570 0.02 -7.73 -10.42
N ALA A 571 -0.09 -7.19 -9.21
CA ALA A 571 -0.58 -7.91 -8.04
C ALA A 571 -2.02 -8.43 -8.22
N VAL A 572 -2.91 -7.58 -8.74
CA VAL A 572 -4.31 -7.94 -8.97
C VAL A 572 -4.44 -8.96 -10.10
N THR A 573 -3.68 -8.81 -11.19
CA THR A 573 -3.70 -9.80 -12.27
C THR A 573 -3.16 -11.15 -11.80
N GLN A 574 -2.06 -11.19 -11.04
CA GLN A 574 -1.54 -12.43 -10.45
C GLN A 574 -2.57 -13.11 -9.53
N GLU A 575 -3.30 -12.32 -8.76
CA GLU A 575 -4.26 -12.82 -7.78
C GLU A 575 -5.55 -13.35 -8.43
N THR A 576 -6.03 -12.70 -9.50
CA THR A 576 -7.34 -13.01 -10.09
C THR A 576 -7.26 -13.77 -11.41
N GLY A 577 -6.11 -13.76 -12.09
CA GLY A 577 -5.94 -14.27 -13.45
C GLY A 577 -6.75 -13.52 -14.50
N LEU A 578 -7.33 -12.36 -14.17
CA LEU A 578 -8.21 -11.61 -15.07
C LEU A 578 -7.42 -10.69 -16.01
N PRO A 579 -7.85 -10.54 -17.28
CA PRO A 579 -7.17 -9.67 -18.23
C PRO A 579 -7.39 -8.18 -17.89
N LEU A 580 -6.34 -7.38 -18.08
CA LEU A 580 -6.41 -5.92 -18.03
C LEU A 580 -6.82 -5.38 -19.40
N TYR A 581 -8.00 -4.75 -19.48
CA TYR A 581 -8.52 -4.20 -20.74
C TYR A 581 -8.16 -2.72 -20.93
N LEU A 582 -8.28 -1.92 -19.87
CA LEU A 582 -8.22 -0.46 -19.97
C LEU A 582 -7.37 0.17 -18.86
N ALA A 583 -6.71 1.28 -19.19
CA ALA A 583 -5.88 2.10 -18.31
C ALA A 583 -6.39 3.53 -18.25
N GLY A 584 -6.67 4.04 -17.05
CA GLY A 584 -6.99 5.44 -16.79
C GLY A 584 -5.74 6.24 -16.41
N LEU A 585 -5.31 7.13 -17.29
CA LEU A 585 -4.05 7.89 -17.23
C LEU A 585 -4.25 9.39 -16.92
N GLY A 586 -5.37 9.76 -16.29
CA GLY A 586 -5.70 11.17 -16.02
C GLY A 586 -7.18 11.42 -15.83
N GLU A 587 -7.62 12.67 -15.98
CA GLU A 587 -8.99 13.13 -15.73
C GLU A 587 -9.75 13.55 -17.01
N LYS A 588 -9.07 13.75 -18.14
CA LYS A 588 -9.71 14.11 -19.41
C LYS A 588 -10.45 12.91 -20.01
N ALA A 589 -11.37 13.19 -20.93
CA ALA A 589 -12.17 12.17 -21.60
C ALA A 589 -11.31 11.14 -22.35
N ASP A 590 -10.23 11.61 -22.98
CA ASP A 590 -9.32 10.80 -23.81
C ASP A 590 -8.21 10.10 -22.99
N ASP A 591 -8.19 10.29 -21.66
CA ASP A 591 -7.21 9.67 -20.77
C ASP A 591 -7.61 8.23 -20.35
N LEU A 592 -8.52 7.58 -21.09
CA LEU A 592 -8.85 6.16 -20.94
C LEU A 592 -8.38 5.39 -22.18
N GLN A 593 -7.30 4.64 -22.04
CA GLN A 593 -6.61 3.97 -23.15
C GLN A 593 -6.76 2.45 -23.03
N ASP A 594 -6.51 1.74 -24.14
CA ASP A 594 -6.28 0.30 -24.09
C ASP A 594 -5.06 0.04 -23.19
N PHE A 595 -5.18 -0.96 -22.32
CA PHE A 595 -4.05 -1.34 -21.49
C PHE A 595 -3.00 -2.02 -22.38
N ASP A 596 -1.77 -1.49 -22.38
CA ASP A 596 -0.63 -2.07 -23.10
C ASP A 596 0.36 -2.63 -22.07
N PRO A 597 0.46 -3.97 -21.93
CA PRO A 597 1.38 -4.60 -20.98
C PRO A 597 2.83 -4.18 -21.16
N SER A 598 3.29 -4.04 -22.41
CA SER A 598 4.68 -3.72 -22.72
C SER A 598 5.02 -2.29 -22.29
N LEU A 599 4.21 -1.32 -22.72
CA LEU A 599 4.39 0.07 -22.32
C LEU A 599 4.27 0.25 -20.80
N PHE A 600 3.34 -0.48 -20.19
CA PHE A 600 3.15 -0.47 -18.76
C PHE A 600 4.38 -0.99 -18.02
N VAL A 601 4.90 -2.18 -18.36
CA VAL A 601 6.08 -2.75 -17.72
C VAL A 601 7.32 -1.90 -17.97
N GLU A 602 7.50 -1.36 -19.19
CA GLU A 602 8.58 -0.42 -19.49
C GLU A 602 8.52 0.83 -18.62
N SER A 603 7.32 1.36 -18.34
CA SER A 603 7.16 2.52 -17.45
C SER A 603 7.47 2.22 -15.98
N LEU A 604 7.42 0.95 -15.56
CA LEU A 604 7.79 0.51 -14.20
C LEU A 604 9.30 0.32 -14.03
N LEU A 605 10.04 0.13 -15.13
CA LEU A 605 11.46 -0.15 -15.12
C LEU A 605 12.26 1.12 -15.44
N PRO A 606 13.48 1.26 -14.91
CA PRO A 606 14.36 2.37 -15.28
C PRO A 606 14.63 2.34 -16.79
N SER A 607 14.53 3.51 -17.43
CA SER A 607 14.82 3.68 -18.86
C SER A 607 16.21 3.14 -19.17
N SER A 608 16.32 2.25 -20.15
CA SER A 608 17.61 1.74 -20.65
C SER A 608 18.39 2.79 -21.47
N THR A 609 17.97 4.05 -21.49
CA THR A 609 18.73 5.14 -22.10
C THR A 609 19.85 5.56 -21.17
N GLY A 610 21.03 4.99 -21.42
CA GLY A 610 22.29 5.54 -20.92
C GLY A 610 22.45 7.01 -21.34
N PRO A 611 23.34 7.77 -20.68
CA PRO A 611 23.69 9.12 -21.11
C PRO A 611 24.49 9.03 -22.41
N GLY A 612 23.78 8.93 -23.54
CA GLY A 612 24.39 8.80 -24.86
C GLY A 612 23.48 8.03 -25.81
N ASP A 613 22.35 8.62 -26.18
CA ASP A 613 21.83 8.61 -27.56
C ASP A 613 20.65 9.59 -27.68
N ALA A 614 20.94 10.72 -28.33
CA ALA A 614 20.09 11.82 -28.87
C ALA A 614 19.10 12.55 -27.94
#